data_AF-A0A7J4NM05-F1
#
_entry.id   AF-A0A7J4NM05-F1
#
_cell.length_a   1.000
_cell.length_b   1.000
_cell.length_c   1.000
_cell.angle_alpha   90.00
_cell.angle_beta   90.00
_cell.angle_gamma   90.00
#
_symmetry.space_group_name_H-M   'P 1'
#
loop_
_entity.id
_entity.type
_entity.pdbx_description
1 polymer ?
#
loop_
_entity_poly.entity_id
_entity_poly.type
_entity_poly.pdbx_seq_one_letter_code
_entity_poly.pdbx_strand_id
1 'polypeptide(L)'
;MPRVRAIIGGALLGMWLYNIIGIEVEFSVAGGIIASILYDAPYNSREKKRFGKLASEQAIRITYGEQQLMTLVNQCDQFQVMLHSRDSQLRTALAELERRDSVGAPEARKLIEEQRDALKAQKKSMEEAKQLINSQQKILDKLESQTNSGYDRWEETLATLERILANQANHSNTTEQHLLEEVTNGNRELQRTVTDLLQQLAMEPRTSHVNVQDSVVMKNAPSEEMQYNQRREPPNIPTIEAIPIGKPQRTTEVEWLKTLPRDLT
;
A
#
# COMPACT_ATOMS: atom_id res chain seq x y z
N MET A 1 -29.87 -73.75 -44.40
CA MET A 1 -31.29 -73.65 -44.03
C MET A 1 -31.74 -74.93 -43.30
N PRO A 2 -31.57 -75.03 -41.97
CA PRO A 2 -31.90 -76.24 -41.20
C PRO A 2 -33.40 -76.55 -41.20
N ARG A 3 -34.27 -75.54 -41.20
CA ARG A 3 -35.72 -75.69 -41.34
C ARG A 3 -36.13 -76.37 -42.64
N VAL A 4 -35.50 -76.00 -43.76
CA VAL A 4 -35.74 -76.61 -45.07
C VAL A 4 -35.30 -78.07 -45.08
N ARG A 5 -34.18 -78.39 -44.42
CA ARG A 5 -33.71 -79.78 -44.26
C ARG A 5 -34.64 -80.61 -43.38
N ALA A 6 -35.21 -80.02 -42.32
CA ALA A 6 -36.19 -80.67 -41.46
C ALA A 6 -37.48 -81.02 -42.21
N ILE A 7 -38.00 -80.07 -42.99
CA ILE A 7 -39.22 -80.23 -43.79
C ILE A 7 -39.01 -81.27 -44.89
N ILE A 8 -37.88 -81.23 -45.60
CA ILE A 8 -37.54 -82.22 -46.63
C ILE A 8 -37.36 -83.61 -46.00
N GLY A 9 -36.67 -83.71 -44.86
CA GLY A 9 -36.48 -84.97 -44.15
C GLY A 9 -37.79 -85.58 -43.63
N GLY A 10 -38.68 -84.75 -43.08
CA GLY A 10 -40.02 -85.17 -42.65
C GLY A 10 -40.90 -85.62 -43.82
N ALA A 11 -40.86 -84.90 -44.94
CA ALA A 11 -41.58 -85.27 -46.16
C ALA A 11 -41.07 -86.60 -46.76
N LEU A 12 -39.74 -86.80 -46.79
CA LEU A 12 -39.14 -88.06 -47.22
C LEU A 12 -39.49 -89.23 -46.28
N LEU A 13 -39.54 -89.00 -44.97
CA LEU A 13 -39.97 -90.01 -44.00
C LEU A 13 -41.46 -90.37 -44.15
N GLY A 14 -42.33 -89.38 -44.35
CA GLY A 14 -43.75 -89.63 -44.64
C GLY A 14 -43.92 -90.46 -45.91
N MET A 15 -43.23 -90.08 -47.00
CA MET A 15 -43.24 -90.81 -48.26
C MET A 15 -42.73 -92.25 -48.10
N TRP A 16 -41.67 -92.46 -47.30
CA TRP A 16 -41.12 -93.78 -47.00
C TRP A 16 -42.10 -94.65 -46.18
N LEU A 17 -42.72 -94.09 -45.14
CA LEU A 17 -43.72 -94.77 -44.29
C LEU A 17 -44.95 -95.23 -45.10
N TYR A 18 -45.39 -94.42 -46.06
CA TYR A 18 -46.50 -94.77 -46.95
C TYR A 18 -46.12 -95.87 -47.94
N ASN A 19 -44.96 -95.74 -48.60
CA ASN A 19 -44.59 -96.61 -49.72
C ASN A 19 -44.15 -98.02 -49.28
N ILE A 20 -43.42 -98.14 -48.16
CA ILE A 20 -42.80 -99.41 -47.75
C ILE A 20 -43.62 -100.15 -46.68
N ILE A 21 -44.25 -99.42 -45.75
CA ILE A 21 -44.98 -100.03 -44.62
C ILE A 21 -46.49 -100.10 -44.90
N GLY A 22 -47.00 -99.36 -45.89
CA GLY A 22 -48.41 -99.41 -46.31
C GLY A 22 -49.37 -98.76 -45.31
N ILE A 23 -48.88 -97.83 -44.49
CA ILE A 23 -49.68 -97.08 -43.52
C ILE A 23 -50.67 -96.16 -44.25
N GLU A 24 -51.88 -95.99 -43.73
CA GLU A 24 -52.85 -95.02 -44.25
C GLU A 24 -52.25 -93.61 -44.35
N VAL A 25 -52.65 -92.88 -45.41
CA VAL A 25 -52.06 -91.58 -45.78
C VAL A 25 -52.06 -90.58 -44.62
N GLU A 26 -53.09 -90.58 -43.80
CA GLU A 26 -53.26 -89.66 -42.68
C GLU A 26 -52.15 -89.84 -41.61
N PHE A 27 -51.84 -91.08 -41.24
CA PHE A 27 -50.81 -91.37 -40.24
C PHE A 27 -49.39 -91.18 -40.77
N SER A 28 -49.17 -91.45 -42.07
CA SER A 28 -47.88 -91.18 -42.73
C SER A 28 -47.56 -89.68 -42.75
N VAL A 29 -48.54 -88.84 -43.14
CA VAL A 29 -48.38 -87.37 -43.16
C VAL A 29 -48.17 -86.84 -41.75
N ALA A 30 -48.95 -87.32 -40.77
CA ALA A 30 -48.77 -86.96 -39.37
C ALA A 30 -47.36 -87.33 -38.86
N GLY A 31 -46.88 -88.53 -39.17
CA GLY A 31 -45.53 -88.99 -38.82
C GLY A 31 -44.43 -88.11 -39.43
N GLY A 32 -44.57 -87.72 -40.71
CA GLY A 32 -43.64 -86.81 -41.37
C GLY A 32 -43.60 -85.41 -40.76
N ILE A 33 -44.77 -84.85 -40.39
CA ILE A 33 -44.85 -83.55 -39.70
C ILE A 33 -44.22 -83.61 -38.31
N ILE A 34 -44.52 -84.65 -37.53
CA ILE A 34 -43.94 -84.86 -36.20
C ILE A 34 -42.42 -84.97 -36.28
N ALA A 35 -41.89 -85.76 -37.23
CA ALA A 35 -40.45 -85.90 -37.45
C ALA A 35 -39.78 -84.56 -37.81
N SER A 36 -40.43 -83.75 -38.66
CA SER A 36 -39.94 -82.41 -39.01
C SER A 36 -39.88 -81.48 -37.79
N ILE A 37 -40.90 -81.51 -36.93
CA ILE A 37 -40.95 -80.69 -35.71
C ILE A 37 -39.87 -81.14 -34.71
N LEU A 38 -39.72 -82.45 -34.51
CA LEU A 38 -38.74 -83.00 -33.57
C LEU A 38 -37.30 -82.65 -33.96
N TYR A 39 -37.02 -82.63 -35.27
CA TYR A 39 -35.70 -82.26 -35.80
C TYR A 39 -35.39 -80.77 -35.64
N ASP A 40 -36.37 -79.88 -35.81
CA ASP A 40 -36.17 -78.43 -35.71
C ASP A 40 -36.22 -77.89 -34.25
N ALA A 41 -36.90 -78.59 -33.35
CA ALA A 41 -37.05 -78.21 -31.94
C ALA A 41 -35.72 -77.94 -31.19
N PRO A 42 -34.69 -78.82 -31.23
CA PRO A 42 -33.43 -78.56 -30.54
C PRO A 42 -32.64 -77.40 -31.16
N TYR A 43 -32.79 -77.16 -32.46
CA TYR A 43 -32.12 -76.06 -33.16
C TYR A 43 -32.74 -74.71 -32.82
N ASN A 44 -34.07 -74.60 -32.91
CA ASN A 44 -34.80 -73.38 -32.57
C ASN A 44 -34.60 -72.98 -31.09
N SER A 45 -34.54 -73.96 -30.18
CA SER A 45 -34.24 -73.70 -28.76
C SER A 45 -32.83 -73.09 -28.57
N ARG A 46 -31.83 -73.57 -29.34
CA ARG A 46 -30.46 -73.03 -29.30
C ARG A 46 -30.39 -71.60 -29.84
N GLU A 47 -31.10 -71.31 -30.94
CA GLU A 47 -31.15 -69.95 -31.49
C GLU A 47 -31.85 -68.98 -30.56
N LYS A 48 -33.00 -69.35 -29.97
CA LYS A 48 -33.70 -68.52 -28.98
C LYS A 48 -32.81 -68.20 -27.77
N LYS A 49 -32.05 -69.19 -27.27
CA LYS A 49 -31.09 -68.95 -26.18
C LYS A 49 -29.95 -68.01 -26.59
N ARG A 50 -29.47 -68.08 -27.84
CA ARG A 50 -28.44 -67.16 -28.36
C ARG A 50 -28.97 -65.73 -28.47
N PHE A 51 -30.15 -65.54 -29.05
CA PHE A 51 -30.78 -64.22 -29.13
C PHE A 51 -31.11 -63.64 -27.75
N GLY A 52 -31.58 -64.48 -26.81
CA GLY A 52 -31.78 -64.05 -25.43
C GLY A 52 -30.50 -63.55 -24.76
N LYS A 53 -29.37 -64.25 -24.97
CA LYS A 53 -28.05 -63.80 -24.48
C LYS A 53 -27.62 -62.48 -25.11
N LEU A 54 -27.70 -62.37 -26.44
CA LEU A 54 -27.32 -61.14 -27.15
C LEU A 54 -28.19 -59.94 -26.74
N ALA A 55 -29.50 -60.15 -26.59
CA ALA A 55 -30.42 -59.12 -26.10
C ALA A 55 -30.09 -58.70 -24.67
N SER A 56 -29.79 -59.64 -23.78
CA SER A 56 -29.38 -59.32 -22.40
C SER A 56 -28.05 -58.58 -22.35
N GLU A 57 -27.08 -58.95 -23.19
CA GLU A 57 -25.79 -58.28 -23.26
C GLU A 57 -25.95 -56.85 -23.79
N GLN A 58 -26.77 -56.66 -24.82
CA GLN A 58 -27.08 -55.33 -25.34
C GLN A 58 -27.82 -54.48 -24.32
N ALA A 59 -28.79 -55.05 -23.59
CA ALA A 59 -29.50 -54.35 -22.53
C ALA A 59 -28.54 -53.87 -21.43
N ILE A 60 -27.62 -54.73 -20.97
CA ILE A 60 -26.61 -54.36 -19.97
C ILE A 60 -25.71 -53.23 -20.49
N ARG A 61 -25.27 -53.29 -21.75
CA ARG A 61 -24.44 -52.24 -22.36
C ARG A 61 -25.18 -50.90 -22.47
N ILE A 62 -26.47 -50.93 -22.83
CA ILE A 62 -27.31 -49.73 -22.91
C ILE A 62 -27.47 -49.12 -21.52
N THR A 63 -27.83 -49.92 -20.51
CA THR A 63 -27.99 -49.44 -19.14
C THR A 63 -26.69 -48.85 -18.57
N TYR A 64 -25.55 -49.48 -18.84
CA TYR A 64 -24.25 -48.91 -18.44
C TYR A 64 -23.95 -47.60 -19.17
N GLY A 65 -24.25 -47.53 -20.48
CA GLY A 65 -24.12 -46.30 -21.26
C GLY A 65 -25.00 -45.17 -20.73
N GLU A 66 -26.25 -45.46 -20.36
CA GLU A 66 -27.15 -44.49 -19.73
C GLU A 66 -26.60 -43.97 -18.40
N GLN A 67 -26.04 -44.85 -17.57
CA GLN A 67 -25.39 -44.43 -16.32
C GLN A 67 -24.21 -43.49 -16.58
N GLN A 68 -23.37 -43.79 -17.58
CA GLN A 68 -22.25 -42.92 -17.97
C GLN A 68 -22.73 -41.57 -18.52
N LEU A 69 -23.82 -41.54 -19.29
CA LEU A 69 -24.41 -40.29 -19.76
C LEU A 69 -24.95 -39.46 -18.60
N MET A 70 -25.63 -40.10 -17.63
CA MET A 70 -26.12 -39.42 -16.44
C MET A 70 -24.99 -38.82 -15.60
N THR A 71 -23.87 -39.53 -15.43
CA THR A 71 -22.72 -38.97 -14.70
C THR A 71 -22.10 -37.80 -15.45
N LEU A 72 -21.98 -37.89 -16.79
CA LEU A 72 -21.43 -36.82 -17.61
C LEU A 72 -22.34 -35.58 -17.62
N VAL A 73 -23.66 -35.78 -17.70
CA VAL A 73 -24.65 -34.70 -17.58
C VAL A 73 -24.54 -34.00 -16.22
N ASN A 74 -24.43 -34.76 -15.13
CA ASN A 74 -24.24 -34.19 -13.80
C ASN A 74 -22.92 -33.40 -13.68
N GLN A 75 -21.84 -33.91 -14.27
CA GLN A 75 -20.57 -33.18 -14.34
C GLN A 75 -20.69 -31.87 -15.12
N CYS A 76 -21.39 -31.88 -16.27
CA CYS A 76 -21.65 -30.67 -17.05
C CYS A 76 -22.45 -29.64 -16.25
N ASP A 77 -23.49 -30.06 -15.53
CA ASP A 77 -24.28 -29.17 -14.67
C ASP A 77 -23.41 -28.57 -13.54
N GLN A 78 -22.57 -29.39 -12.92
CA GLN A 78 -21.61 -28.92 -11.92
C GLN A 78 -20.62 -27.89 -12.49
N PHE A 79 -20.09 -28.13 -13.69
CA PHE A 79 -19.21 -27.17 -14.36
C PHE A 79 -19.93 -25.87 -14.72
N GLN A 80 -21.20 -25.95 -15.14
CA GLN A 80 -22.01 -24.78 -15.44
C GLN A 80 -22.22 -23.91 -14.20
N VAL A 81 -22.55 -24.52 -13.05
CA VAL A 81 -22.66 -23.80 -11.77
C VAL A 81 -21.32 -23.18 -11.37
N MET A 82 -20.22 -23.93 -11.50
CA MET A 82 -18.88 -23.43 -11.19
C MET A 82 -18.52 -22.22 -12.07
N LEU A 83 -18.72 -22.32 -13.38
CA LEU A 83 -18.48 -21.21 -14.31
C LEU A 83 -19.31 -19.99 -13.96
N HIS A 84 -20.59 -20.17 -13.64
CA HIS A 84 -21.47 -19.06 -13.24
C HIS A 84 -20.99 -18.39 -11.95
N SER A 85 -20.56 -19.18 -10.96
CA SER A 85 -19.98 -18.65 -9.72
C SER A 85 -18.65 -17.92 -9.95
N ARG A 86 -17.84 -18.37 -10.90
CA ARG A 86 -16.56 -17.73 -11.24
C ARG A 86 -16.78 -16.43 -12.01
N ASP A 87 -17.74 -16.40 -12.93
CA ASP A 87 -18.10 -15.19 -13.65
C ASP A 87 -18.61 -14.10 -12.68
N SER A 88 -19.43 -14.46 -11.70
CA SER A 88 -19.88 -13.48 -10.68
C SER A 88 -18.74 -12.99 -9.78
N GLN A 89 -17.83 -13.87 -9.37
CA GLN A 89 -16.62 -13.50 -8.62
C GLN A 89 -15.72 -12.56 -9.43
N LEU A 90 -15.48 -12.86 -10.71
CA LEU A 90 -14.67 -12.02 -11.59
C LEU A 90 -15.31 -10.65 -11.82
N ARG A 91 -16.63 -10.58 -12.04
CA ARG A 91 -17.33 -9.29 -12.16
C ARG A 91 -17.21 -8.45 -10.90
N THR A 92 -17.30 -9.08 -9.72
CA THR A 92 -17.13 -8.39 -8.44
C THR A 92 -15.70 -7.89 -8.27
N ALA A 93 -14.71 -8.72 -8.57
CA ALA A 93 -13.30 -8.34 -8.51
C ALA A 93 -12.96 -7.22 -9.51
N LEU A 94 -13.54 -7.26 -10.71
CA LEU A 94 -13.40 -6.18 -11.69
C LEU A 94 -14.04 -4.88 -11.19
N ALA A 95 -15.24 -4.93 -10.62
CA ALA A 95 -15.88 -3.74 -10.05
C ALA A 95 -15.07 -3.17 -8.86
N GLU A 96 -14.47 -4.03 -8.03
CA GLU A 96 -13.57 -3.60 -6.96
C GLU A 96 -12.27 -3.00 -7.49
N LEU A 97 -11.68 -3.56 -8.55
CA LEU A 97 -10.53 -2.99 -9.22
C LEU A 97 -10.86 -1.65 -9.86
N GLU A 98 -11.98 -1.54 -10.57
CA GLU A 98 -12.45 -0.27 -11.15
C GLU A 98 -12.68 0.77 -10.05
N ARG A 99 -13.27 0.37 -8.92
CA ARG A 99 -13.40 1.24 -7.75
C ARG A 99 -12.03 1.65 -7.21
N ARG A 100 -11.08 0.73 -7.07
CA ARG A 100 -9.72 1.03 -6.60
C ARG A 100 -8.95 1.92 -7.56
N ASP A 101 -9.10 1.73 -8.86
CA ASP A 101 -8.51 2.59 -9.88
C ASP A 101 -9.16 3.97 -9.84
N SER A 102 -10.49 4.02 -9.66
CA SER A 102 -11.24 5.27 -9.48
C SER A 102 -10.92 6.00 -8.18
N VAL A 103 -10.39 5.32 -7.15
CA VAL A 103 -10.01 5.92 -5.85
C VAL A 103 -8.52 6.25 -5.82
N GLY A 104 -7.67 5.36 -6.33
CA GLY A 104 -6.22 5.52 -6.39
C GLY A 104 -5.77 6.56 -7.40
N ALA A 105 -6.41 6.66 -8.57
CA ALA A 105 -6.08 7.69 -9.56
C ALA A 105 -6.34 9.13 -9.06
N PRO A 106 -7.47 9.47 -8.40
CA PRO A 106 -7.67 10.81 -7.86
C PRO A 106 -6.90 11.08 -6.57
N GLU A 107 -6.68 10.09 -5.70
CA GLU A 107 -5.86 10.28 -4.49
C GLU A 107 -4.40 10.57 -4.85
N ALA A 108 -3.83 9.84 -5.82
CA ALA A 108 -2.50 10.13 -6.35
C ALA A 108 -2.45 11.52 -7.02
N ARG A 109 -3.50 11.93 -7.75
CA ARG A 109 -3.58 13.28 -8.33
C ARG A 109 -3.65 14.37 -7.26
N LYS A 110 -4.41 14.15 -6.18
CA LYS A 110 -4.47 15.09 -5.05
C LYS A 110 -3.12 15.23 -4.36
N LEU A 111 -2.44 14.11 -4.09
CA LEU A 111 -1.11 14.13 -3.50
C LEU A 111 -0.10 14.86 -4.40
N ILE A 112 -0.14 14.64 -5.71
CA ILE A 112 0.73 15.35 -6.66
C ILE A 112 0.43 16.86 -6.65
N GLU A 113 -0.84 17.26 -6.61
CA GLU A 113 -1.19 18.68 -6.54
C GLU A 113 -0.79 19.31 -5.20
N GLU A 114 -0.99 18.61 -4.08
CA GLU A 114 -0.53 19.04 -2.75
C GLU A 114 0.99 19.18 -2.70
N GLN A 115 1.73 18.22 -3.25
CA GLN A 115 3.19 18.29 -3.37
C GLN A 115 3.62 19.47 -4.26
N ARG A 116 2.92 19.71 -5.37
CA ARG A 116 3.19 20.83 -6.28
C ARG A 116 2.94 22.18 -5.60
N ASP A 117 1.87 22.31 -4.83
CA ASP A 117 1.57 23.52 -4.06
C ASP A 117 2.59 23.75 -2.94
N ALA A 118 2.97 22.69 -2.22
CA ALA A 118 4.02 22.76 -1.20
C ALA A 118 5.37 23.17 -1.80
N LEU A 119 5.75 22.60 -2.95
CA LEU A 119 6.98 22.99 -3.67
C LEU A 119 6.93 24.43 -4.15
N LYS A 120 5.77 24.93 -4.60
CA LYS A 120 5.61 26.32 -5.00
C LYS A 120 5.75 27.28 -3.81
N ALA A 121 5.17 26.92 -2.67
CA ALA A 121 5.34 27.67 -1.43
C ALA A 121 6.80 27.68 -0.96
N GLN A 122 7.46 26.51 -0.99
CA GLN A 122 8.87 26.37 -0.64
C GLN A 122 9.78 27.17 -1.58
N LYS A 123 9.51 27.15 -2.88
CA LYS A 123 10.25 27.98 -3.86
C LYS A 123 10.16 29.46 -3.51
N LYS A 124 8.95 29.93 -3.16
CA LYS A 124 8.72 31.33 -2.78
C LYS A 124 9.49 31.70 -1.50
N SER A 125 9.41 30.89 -0.46
CA SER A 125 10.13 31.15 0.79
C SER A 125 11.65 31.10 0.60
N MET A 126 12.15 30.22 -0.27
CA MET A 126 13.56 30.15 -0.61
C MET A 126 14.04 31.38 -1.40
N GLU A 127 13.19 31.96 -2.25
CA GLU A 127 13.49 33.20 -2.96
C GLU A 127 13.53 34.40 -2.00
N GLU A 128 12.62 34.47 -1.04
CA GLU A 128 12.64 35.46 0.06
C GLU A 128 13.90 35.29 0.93
N ALA A 129 14.26 34.05 1.29
CA ALA A 129 15.48 33.76 2.04
C ALA A 129 16.74 34.17 1.28
N LYS A 130 16.78 33.94 -0.05
CA LYS A 130 17.89 34.40 -0.90
C LYS A 130 18.02 35.92 -0.90
N GLN A 131 16.91 36.65 -0.95
CA GLN A 131 16.92 38.11 -0.84
C GLN A 131 17.43 38.57 0.52
N LEU A 132 17.00 37.92 1.60
CA LEU A 132 17.49 38.19 2.95
C LEU A 132 19.00 37.96 3.05
N ILE A 133 19.51 36.84 2.55
CA ILE A 133 20.95 36.54 2.54
C ILE A 133 21.73 37.61 1.79
N ASN A 134 21.26 38.04 0.61
CA ASN A 134 21.90 39.12 -0.14
C ASN A 134 21.89 40.45 0.63
N SER A 135 20.82 40.73 1.38
CA SER A 135 20.76 41.93 2.22
C SER A 135 21.72 41.84 3.41
N GLN A 136 21.85 40.66 4.03
CA GLN A 136 22.80 40.40 5.10
C GLN A 136 24.24 40.52 4.60
N GLN A 137 24.56 40.01 3.41
CA GLN A 137 25.88 40.14 2.81
C GLN A 137 26.26 41.62 2.63
N LYS A 138 25.35 42.45 2.10
CA LYS A 138 25.60 43.89 1.95
C LYS A 138 25.85 44.60 3.28
N ILE A 139 25.18 44.17 4.35
CA ILE A 139 25.40 44.71 5.69
C ILE A 139 26.77 44.27 6.21
N LEU A 140 27.16 43.01 6.00
CA LEU A 140 28.49 42.52 6.35
C LEU A 140 29.59 43.29 5.61
N ASP A 141 29.44 43.49 4.30
CA ASP A 141 30.39 44.29 3.50
C ASP A 141 30.49 45.73 4.04
N LYS A 142 29.35 46.32 4.47
CA LYS A 142 29.34 47.66 5.08
C LYS A 142 30.03 47.68 6.44
N LEU A 143 29.78 46.69 7.31
CA LEU A 143 30.45 46.56 8.60
C LEU A 143 31.95 46.34 8.45
N GLU A 144 32.37 45.54 7.47
CA GLU A 144 33.77 45.33 7.12
C GLU A 144 34.41 46.66 6.70
N SER A 145 33.78 47.42 5.79
CA SER A 145 34.29 48.73 5.37
C SER A 145 34.36 49.75 6.52
N GLN A 146 33.36 49.76 7.41
CA GLN A 146 33.33 50.64 8.58
C GLN A 146 34.40 50.25 9.59
N THR A 147 34.63 48.95 9.80
CA THR A 147 35.69 48.45 10.68
C THR A 147 37.06 48.82 10.13
N ASN A 148 37.29 48.64 8.82
CA ASN A 148 38.54 49.01 8.18
C ASN A 148 38.81 50.53 8.29
N SER A 149 37.79 51.36 8.01
CA SER A 149 37.91 52.81 8.20
C SER A 149 38.06 53.24 9.67
N GLY A 150 37.47 52.46 10.59
CA GLY A 150 37.62 52.66 12.02
C GLY A 150 39.04 52.35 12.47
N TYR A 151 39.65 51.31 11.92
CA TYR A 151 41.05 50.96 12.14
C TYR A 151 41.98 52.08 11.68
N ASP A 152 41.81 52.60 10.46
CA ASP A 152 42.61 53.73 9.95
C ASP A 152 42.48 54.98 10.84
N ARG A 153 41.25 55.28 11.29
CA ARG A 153 40.99 56.39 12.22
C ARG A 153 41.60 56.14 13.60
N TRP A 154 41.55 54.91 14.11
CA TRP A 154 42.19 54.53 15.37
C TRP A 154 43.70 54.70 15.28
N GLU A 155 44.31 54.29 14.17
CA GLU A 155 45.74 54.49 13.89
C GLU A 155 46.09 55.98 13.85
N GLU A 156 45.29 56.81 13.16
CA GLU A 156 45.45 58.26 13.16
C GLU A 156 45.34 58.84 14.57
N THR A 157 44.33 58.44 15.35
CA THR A 157 44.19 58.91 16.74
C THR A 157 45.33 58.46 17.63
N LEU A 158 45.85 57.24 17.44
CA LEU A 158 46.99 56.73 18.19
C LEU A 158 48.27 57.50 17.82
N ALA A 159 48.47 57.83 16.55
CA ALA A 159 49.54 58.71 16.11
C ALA A 159 49.39 60.13 16.69
N THR A 160 48.17 60.66 16.80
CA THR A 160 47.95 61.95 17.47
C THR A 160 48.20 61.89 18.97
N LEU A 161 47.78 60.81 19.65
CA LEU A 161 48.04 60.58 21.06
C LEU A 161 49.53 60.39 21.33
N GLU A 162 50.23 59.64 20.48
CA GLU A 162 51.68 59.51 20.54
C GLU A 162 52.36 60.87 20.37
N ARG A 163 51.89 61.69 19.42
CA ARG A 163 52.40 63.05 19.22
C ARG A 163 52.12 63.96 20.43
N ILE A 164 50.93 63.87 21.02
CA ILE A 164 50.55 64.66 22.21
C ILE A 164 51.32 64.17 23.43
N LEU A 165 51.45 62.85 23.64
CA LEU A 165 52.25 62.27 24.71
C LEU A 165 53.73 62.59 24.56
N ALA A 166 54.28 62.58 23.35
CA ALA A 166 55.65 63.03 23.08
C ALA A 166 55.82 64.54 23.38
N ASN A 167 54.82 65.36 23.04
CA ASN A 167 54.81 66.78 23.33
C ASN A 167 54.62 67.07 24.84
N GLN A 168 53.79 66.26 25.51
CA GLN A 168 53.48 66.32 26.94
C GLN A 168 54.64 65.79 27.79
N ALA A 169 55.35 64.76 27.35
CA ALA A 169 56.59 64.30 27.97
C ALA A 169 57.67 65.39 27.93
N ASN A 170 57.77 66.15 26.82
CA ASN A 170 58.64 67.32 26.71
C ASN A 170 58.21 68.51 27.60
N HIS A 171 56.91 68.65 27.89
CA HIS A 171 56.36 69.67 28.81
C HIS A 171 56.28 69.23 30.29
N SER A 172 56.50 67.94 30.60
CA SER A 172 56.29 67.33 31.92
C SER A 172 57.27 67.74 33.02
N ASN A 173 58.29 68.56 32.72
CA ASN A 173 59.20 69.07 33.74
C ASN A 173 58.64 70.24 34.58
N THR A 174 57.43 70.75 34.31
CA THR A 174 57.00 72.05 34.87
C THR A 174 55.60 72.13 35.52
N THR A 175 54.80 71.05 35.60
CA THR A 175 53.40 71.15 36.07
C THR A 175 52.87 69.95 36.88
N GLU A 176 53.60 69.44 37.88
CA GLU A 176 53.07 68.38 38.76
C GLU A 176 51.91 68.84 39.65
N GLN A 177 51.74 70.15 39.90
CA GLN A 177 50.71 70.62 40.83
C GLN A 177 49.32 70.85 40.19
N HIS A 178 49.24 71.02 38.87
CA HIS A 178 47.96 71.28 38.18
C HIS A 178 47.20 70.02 37.76
N LEU A 179 47.84 68.84 37.78
CA LEU A 179 47.26 67.60 37.23
C LEU A 179 46.27 66.87 38.16
N LEU A 180 46.33 67.07 39.48
CA LEU A 180 45.36 66.45 40.39
C LEU A 180 43.96 67.09 40.25
N GLU A 181 43.91 68.37 39.90
CA GLU A 181 42.66 69.10 39.77
C GLU A 181 41.97 68.84 38.42
N GLU A 182 42.75 68.68 37.34
CA GLU A 182 42.20 68.45 36.00
C GLU A 182 41.78 66.99 35.77
N VAL A 183 42.50 66.01 36.35
CA VAL A 183 42.09 64.58 36.30
C VAL A 183 40.77 64.34 37.04
N THR A 184 40.54 65.03 38.16
CA THR A 184 39.27 64.89 38.91
C THR A 184 38.11 65.58 38.20
N ASN A 185 38.37 66.65 37.46
CA ASN A 185 37.35 67.35 36.68
C ASN A 185 37.00 66.61 35.38
N GLY A 186 38.01 66.12 34.64
CA GLY A 186 37.81 65.34 33.42
C GLY A 186 37.11 64.00 33.65
N ASN A 187 37.33 63.35 34.79
CA ASN A 187 36.63 62.12 35.14
C ASN A 187 35.13 62.37 35.44
N ARG A 188 34.78 63.52 36.05
CA ARG A 188 33.37 63.91 36.20
C ARG A 188 32.69 64.21 34.88
N GLU A 189 33.41 64.81 33.94
CA GLU A 189 32.88 65.12 32.62
C GLU A 189 32.71 63.86 31.76
N LEU A 190 33.66 62.93 31.80
CA LEU A 190 33.53 61.61 31.18
C LEU A 190 32.38 60.79 31.78
N GLN A 191 32.19 60.84 33.10
CA GLN A 191 31.04 60.18 33.73
C GLN A 191 29.70 60.79 33.30
N ARG A 192 29.64 62.11 33.07
CA ARG A 192 28.44 62.77 32.53
C ARG A 192 28.17 62.38 31.08
N THR A 193 29.18 62.40 30.22
CA THR A 193 29.00 62.06 28.80
C THR A 193 28.65 60.58 28.60
N VAL A 194 29.23 59.67 29.40
CA VAL A 194 28.82 58.25 29.40
C VAL A 194 27.39 58.07 29.91
N THR A 195 26.98 58.84 30.92
CA THR A 195 25.59 58.83 31.42
C THR A 195 24.62 59.34 30.36
N ASP A 196 24.96 60.42 29.64
CA ASP A 196 24.15 60.96 28.55
C ASP A 196 24.06 59.99 27.37
N LEU A 197 25.15 59.30 27.00
CA LEU A 197 25.13 58.28 25.95
C LEU A 197 24.30 57.05 26.34
N LEU A 198 24.36 56.61 27.60
CA LEU A 198 23.50 55.54 28.12
C LEU A 198 22.02 55.97 28.15
N GLN A 199 21.75 57.22 28.52
CA GLN A 199 20.40 57.77 28.54
C GLN A 199 19.83 57.93 27.12
N GLN A 200 20.68 58.28 26.14
CA GLN A 200 20.32 58.37 24.73
C GLN A 200 20.06 56.99 24.11
N LEU A 201 20.85 55.96 24.48
CA LEU A 201 20.60 54.55 24.10
C LEU A 201 19.36 53.95 24.78
N ALA A 202 18.98 54.44 25.96
CA ALA A 202 17.77 54.01 26.67
C ALA A 202 16.49 54.70 26.17
N MET A 203 16.60 55.86 25.51
CA MET A 203 15.46 56.59 24.92
C MET A 203 15.20 56.26 23.44
N GLU A 204 16.04 55.44 22.79
CA GLU A 204 15.76 54.95 21.45
C GLU A 204 14.63 53.90 21.49
N PRO A 205 13.50 54.11 20.79
CA PRO A 205 12.37 53.20 20.86
C PRO A 205 12.75 51.89 20.13
N ARG A 206 12.96 50.81 20.90
CA ARG A 206 12.91 49.44 20.35
C ARG A 206 11.47 49.09 19.97
N THR A 207 10.94 49.68 18.91
CA THR A 207 9.73 49.17 18.27
C THR A 207 10.09 48.04 17.31
N SER A 208 10.34 46.87 17.87
CA SER A 208 10.06 45.60 17.18
C SER A 208 9.27 44.71 18.15
N HIS A 209 7.99 45.04 18.32
CA HIS A 209 7.01 44.09 18.80
C HIS A 209 6.88 42.96 17.75
N VAL A 210 7.70 41.92 17.86
CA VAL A 210 7.33 40.59 17.36
C VAL A 210 6.60 39.90 18.51
N ASN A 211 5.28 40.01 18.46
CA ASN A 211 4.36 39.36 19.38
C ASN A 211 4.31 37.87 19.04
N VAL A 212 5.16 37.04 19.66
CA VAL A 212 4.97 35.59 19.68
C VAL A 212 3.94 35.29 20.75
N GLN A 213 2.65 35.40 20.37
CA GLN A 213 1.57 34.82 21.17
C GLN A 213 1.57 33.32 20.92
N ASP A 214 2.22 32.59 21.81
CA ASP A 214 1.97 31.18 22.03
C ASP A 214 0.65 31.08 22.82
N SER A 215 -0.44 30.76 22.12
CA SER A 215 -1.72 30.44 22.75
C SER A 215 -2.30 29.17 22.16
N VAL A 216 -1.89 28.02 22.69
CA VAL A 216 -2.70 26.81 22.66
C VAL A 216 -3.88 27.02 23.60
N VAL A 217 -5.03 27.42 23.04
CA VAL A 217 -6.29 27.48 23.75
C VAL A 217 -6.85 26.05 23.87
N MET A 218 -6.69 25.45 25.05
CA MET A 218 -7.50 24.32 25.49
C MET A 218 -8.90 24.84 25.80
N LYS A 219 -9.87 24.54 24.93
CA LYS A 219 -11.30 24.80 25.18
C LYS A 219 -11.83 23.74 26.17
N ASN A 220 -11.74 24.04 27.46
CA ASN A 220 -12.60 23.44 28.46
C ASN A 220 -13.84 24.31 28.62
N ALA A 221 -14.99 23.80 28.18
CA ALA A 221 -16.30 24.35 28.53
C ALA A 221 -17.02 23.37 29.47
N PRO A 222 -17.81 23.87 30.43
CA PRO A 222 -18.46 23.05 31.45
C PRO A 222 -19.76 22.42 30.95
N SER A 223 -20.16 21.41 31.73
CA SER A 223 -21.36 20.57 31.72
C SER A 223 -22.70 21.30 31.81
N GLU A 224 -23.74 20.53 31.46
CA GLU A 224 -25.21 20.77 31.50
C GLU A 224 -25.79 21.10 30.11
N GLU A 225 -26.71 20.35 29.48
CA GLU A 225 -27.77 19.47 29.95
C GLU A 225 -28.02 18.26 29.02
N MET A 226 -28.62 17.23 29.60
CA MET A 226 -29.04 15.96 29.02
C MET A 226 -30.08 16.09 27.90
N GLN A 227 -30.01 15.22 26.87
CA GLN A 227 -31.10 14.27 26.59
C GLN A 227 -30.80 13.27 25.44
N TYR A 228 -31.22 12.02 25.69
CA TYR A 228 -31.48 10.88 24.79
C TYR A 228 -30.33 10.01 24.21
N ASN A 229 -30.10 8.88 24.92
CA ASN A 229 -30.16 7.51 24.41
C ASN A 229 -29.37 7.12 23.14
N GLN A 230 -28.26 6.39 23.30
CA GLN A 230 -28.13 4.94 22.98
C GLN A 230 -26.66 4.48 22.98
N ARG A 231 -26.46 3.28 23.55
CA ARG A 231 -25.22 2.52 23.70
C ARG A 231 -24.30 2.52 22.47
N ARG A 232 -23.02 2.85 22.67
CA ARG A 232 -21.89 2.20 21.99
C ARG A 232 -20.70 2.14 22.96
N GLU A 233 -20.25 0.94 23.30
CA GLU A 233 -18.97 0.73 23.97
C GLU A 233 -17.82 1.15 23.04
N PRO A 234 -16.78 1.86 23.53
CA PRO A 234 -15.57 2.14 22.76
C PRO A 234 -14.62 0.92 22.75
N PRO A 235 -13.84 0.72 21.68
CA PRO A 235 -12.91 -0.40 21.56
C PRO A 235 -11.73 -0.27 22.53
N ASN A 236 -11.30 -1.40 23.08
CA ASN A 236 -10.16 -1.50 24.01
C ASN A 236 -8.84 -1.28 23.25
N ILE A 237 -8.09 -0.22 23.61
CA ILE A 237 -6.79 0.13 23.03
C ILE A 237 -5.72 -0.44 23.97
N PRO A 238 -4.76 -1.26 23.48
CA PRO A 238 -3.69 -1.77 24.34
C PRO A 238 -2.76 -0.63 24.75
N THR A 239 -2.62 -0.44 26.07
CA THR A 239 -1.64 0.45 26.67
C THR A 239 -0.22 -0.02 26.33
N ILE A 240 0.51 0.77 25.56
CA ILE A 240 1.95 0.58 25.36
C ILE A 240 2.65 1.19 26.58
N GLU A 241 3.26 0.35 27.41
CA GLU A 241 4.11 0.82 28.50
C GLU A 241 5.37 1.48 27.92
N ALA A 242 5.59 2.75 28.30
CA ALA A 242 6.79 3.48 27.91
C ALA A 242 8.03 2.83 28.53
N ILE A 243 9.00 2.45 27.69
CA ILE A 243 10.34 2.08 28.13
C ILE A 243 10.96 3.30 28.83
N PRO A 244 11.45 3.20 30.07
CA PRO A 244 12.04 4.33 30.77
C PRO A 244 13.35 4.73 30.07
N ILE A 245 13.34 5.86 29.37
CA ILE A 245 14.55 6.48 28.85
C ILE A 245 15.32 7.02 30.06
N GLY A 246 16.49 6.45 30.32
CA GLY A 246 17.40 6.90 31.38
C GLY A 246 17.81 8.36 31.22
N LYS A 247 18.25 8.97 32.33
CA LYS A 247 18.68 10.37 32.42
C LYS A 247 19.66 10.76 31.29
N PRO A 248 19.64 12.02 30.83
CA PRO A 248 20.42 12.46 29.67
C PRO A 248 21.92 12.24 29.92
N GLN A 249 22.54 11.33 29.15
CA GLN A 249 23.99 11.25 29.08
C GLN A 249 24.51 12.39 28.23
N ARG A 250 25.33 13.25 28.84
CA ARG A 250 26.07 14.30 28.15
C ARG A 250 27.21 13.64 27.38
N THR A 251 26.96 13.19 26.15
CA THR A 251 27.99 12.55 25.34
C THR A 251 28.81 13.65 24.66
N THR A 252 30.12 13.63 24.91
CA THR A 252 31.11 14.46 24.24
C THR A 252 31.26 13.97 22.79
N GLU A 253 31.41 14.92 21.88
CA GLU A 253 31.46 14.78 20.41
C GLU A 253 32.44 13.71 19.89
N VAL A 254 32.08 12.43 19.80
CA VAL A 254 32.83 11.50 18.90
C VAL A 254 32.01 10.32 18.35
N GLU A 255 30.83 9.99 18.89
CA GLU A 255 30.20 8.70 18.59
C GLU A 255 29.17 8.70 17.45
N TRP A 256 28.57 9.85 17.13
CA TRP A 256 27.56 9.98 16.07
C TRP A 256 28.15 9.93 14.65
N LEU A 257 29.47 10.10 14.50
CA LEU A 257 30.16 9.95 13.21
C LEU A 257 30.39 8.48 12.81
N LYS A 258 30.24 7.52 13.75
CA LYS A 258 30.40 6.08 13.47
C LYS A 258 29.13 5.40 12.98
N THR A 259 27.97 6.07 13.04
CA THR A 259 26.68 5.52 12.62
C THR A 259 26.30 5.89 11.18
N LEU A 260 27.15 6.62 10.46
CA LEU A 260 26.94 6.92 9.05
C LEU A 260 27.29 5.69 8.16
N PRO A 261 26.37 5.24 7.30
CA PRO A 261 26.63 4.17 6.33
C PRO A 261 27.80 4.52 5.39
N ARG A 262 28.71 3.58 5.16
CA ARG A 262 29.94 3.74 4.35
C ARG A 262 29.70 3.75 2.82
N ASP A 263 28.54 4.22 2.37
CA ASP A 263 28.21 4.29 0.93
C ASP A 263 28.31 5.72 0.38
N LEU A 264 28.91 6.65 1.12
CA LEU A 264 29.11 8.05 0.71
C LEU A 264 30.53 8.59 0.99
N THR A 265 31.54 7.72 0.95
CA THR A 265 32.96 8.12 0.85
C THR A 265 33.59 7.54 -0.41
#